data_AF-A0A849CL32-F1
#
_entry.id   AF-A0A849CL32-F1
#
_cell.length_a   1.000
_cell.length_b   1.000
_cell.length_c   1.000
_cell.angle_alpha   90.00
_cell.angle_beta   90.00
_cell.angle_gamma   90.00
#
_symmetry.space_group_name_H-M   'P 1'
#
loop_
_entity.id
_entity.type
_entity.pdbx_description
1 polymer ?
#
loop_
_entity_poly.entity_id
_entity_poly.type
_entity_poly.pdbx_seq_one_letter_code
_entity_poly.pdbx_strand_id
1 'polypeptide(L)' 'MLDEVSNIATDPNLAWVQQTGTKGSFYTKKGVPARFKVDGVVDGVKIRVIIEPAGEGVITAFPIK' A
#
# COMPACT_ATOMS: atom_id res chain seq x y z
N MET A 1 -8.11 -13.44 4.92
CA MET A 1 -6.91 -13.08 4.14
C MET A 1 -7.15 -11.99 3.10
N LEU A 2 -7.98 -12.18 2.05
CA LEU A 2 -8.18 -11.12 1.04
C LEU A 2 -8.89 -9.88 1.63
N ASP A 3 -9.89 -10.12 2.50
CA ASP A 3 -10.61 -9.05 3.20
C ASP A 3 -9.70 -8.24 4.13
N GLU A 4 -8.75 -8.90 4.80
CA GLU A 4 -7.82 -8.24 5.74
C GLU A 4 -6.80 -7.37 5.00
N VAL A 5 -6.30 -7.84 3.85
CA VAL A 5 -5.42 -7.05 2.98
C VAL A 5 -6.16 -5.83 2.45
N SER A 6 -7.42 -6.00 2.02
CA SER A 6 -8.25 -4.88 1.60
C SER A 6 -8.48 -3.89 2.75
N ASN A 7 -8.81 -4.39 3.95
CA ASN A 7 -9.00 -3.56 5.13
C ASN A 7 -7.74 -2.73 5.42
N ILE A 8 -6.55 -3.34 5.44
CA ILE A 8 -5.30 -2.59 5.62
C ILE A 8 -5.10 -1.57 4.50
N ALA A 9 -5.35 -1.93 3.26
CA ALA A 9 -5.17 -1.03 2.11
C ALA A 9 -6.09 0.19 2.15
N THR A 10 -7.30 0.06 2.71
CA THR A 10 -8.33 1.11 2.71
C THR A 10 -8.57 1.76 4.06
N ASP A 11 -7.90 1.33 5.14
CA ASP A 11 -8.07 1.89 6.47
C ASP A 11 -7.56 3.35 6.51
N PRO A 12 -8.44 4.35 6.77
CA PRO A 12 -8.04 5.75 6.80
C PRO A 12 -7.12 6.09 7.98
N ASN A 13 -6.99 5.21 8.97
CA ASN A 13 -6.10 5.40 10.13
C ASN A 13 -4.68 4.92 9.85
N LEU A 14 -4.45 4.14 8.79
CA LEU A 14 -3.13 3.64 8.43
C LEU A 14 -2.42 4.60 7.47
N ALA A 15 -1.17 4.93 7.80
CA ALA A 15 -0.39 5.86 7.01
C ALA A 15 0.06 5.24 5.69
N TRP A 16 -0.23 5.94 4.60
CA TRP A 16 0.30 5.62 3.28
C TRP A 16 1.67 6.28 3.11
N VAL A 17 2.70 5.47 2.94
CA VAL A 17 4.06 5.96 2.75
C VAL A 17 4.51 5.70 1.32
N GLN A 18 4.67 6.77 0.55
CA GLN A 18 5.10 6.70 -0.84
C GLN A 18 6.48 6.04 -0.96
N GLN A 19 6.59 5.08 -1.88
CA GLN A 19 7.83 4.34 -2.17
C GLN A 19 8.44 4.75 -3.51
N THR A 20 7.62 5.08 -4.50
CA THR A 20 8.08 5.46 -5.84
C THR A 20 7.38 6.72 -6.34
N GLY A 21 8.00 7.39 -7.31
CA GLY A 21 7.45 8.57 -7.96
C GLY A 21 7.79 9.89 -7.25
N THR A 22 7.21 10.97 -7.75
CA THR A 22 7.43 12.31 -7.19
C THR A 22 6.65 12.43 -5.88
N LYS A 23 7.27 12.98 -4.83
CA LYS A 23 6.61 13.17 -3.53
C LYS A 23 5.26 13.88 -3.69
N GLY A 24 4.19 13.26 -3.19
CA GLY A 24 2.82 13.79 -3.25
C GLY A 24 2.09 13.52 -4.58
N SER A 25 2.73 12.86 -5.55
CA SER A 25 2.11 12.46 -6.81
C SER A 25 1.71 10.99 -6.79
N PHE A 26 0.56 10.67 -7.40
CA PHE A 26 0.15 9.28 -7.66
C PHE A 26 0.80 8.66 -8.90
N TYR A 27 1.66 9.41 -9.60
CA TYR A 27 2.43 8.91 -10.73
C TYR A 27 3.91 9.26 -10.62
N THR A 28 4.75 8.42 -11.21
CA THR A 28 6.15 8.72 -11.49
C THR A 28 6.28 9.75 -12.61
N LYS A 29 7.48 10.33 -12.80
CA LYS A 29 7.77 11.22 -13.94
C LYS A 29 7.55 10.57 -15.31
N LYS A 30 7.50 9.24 -15.38
CA LYS A 30 7.27 8.46 -16.62
C LYS A 30 5.79 8.11 -16.84
N GLY A 31 4.87 8.61 -16.02
CA GLY A 31 3.44 8.31 -16.11
C GLY A 31 3.03 6.93 -15.57
N VAL A 32 3.95 6.16 -15.01
CA VAL A 32 3.64 4.89 -14.32
C VAL A 32 3.05 5.19 -12.94
N PRO A 33 1.99 4.47 -12.48
CA PRO A 33 1.46 4.62 -11.13
C PRO A 33 2.54 4.55 -10.04
N ALA A 34 2.42 5.41 -9.04
CA ALA A 34 3.28 5.42 -7.87
C ALA A 34 2.83 4.34 -6.88
N ARG A 35 3.82 3.71 -6.24
CA ARG A 35 3.62 2.70 -5.21
C ARG A 35 3.67 3.31 -3.82
N PHE A 36 2.78 2.86 -2.96
CA PHE A 36 2.72 3.22 -1.55
C PHE A 36 2.77 1.94 -0.73
N LYS A 37 3.42 2.01 0.44
CA LYS A 37 3.30 0.97 1.45
C LYS A 37 2.29 1.40 2.51
N VAL A 38 1.53 0.44 3.00
CA VAL A 38 0.64 0.57 4.16
C VAL A 38 0.96 -0.58 5.09
N ASP A 39 1.30 -0.28 6.34
CA ASP A 39 1.66 -1.28 7.34
C ASP A 39 0.49 -1.42 8.33
N GLY A 40 0.01 -2.64 8.53
CA GLY A 40 -1.09 -2.97 9.45
C GLY A 40 -0.80 -4.23 10.25
N VAL A 41 -1.73 -4.62 11.14
CA VAL A 41 -1.63 -5.83 11.95
C VAL A 41 -2.87 -6.69 11.75
N VAL A 42 -2.67 -7.98 11.49
CA VAL A 42 -3.71 -9.00 11.36
C VAL A 42 -3.35 -10.14 12.30
N ASP A 43 -4.22 -10.47 13.25
CA ASP A 43 -4.00 -11.54 14.23
C ASP A 43 -2.62 -11.50 14.91
N GLY A 44 -2.14 -10.29 15.24
CA GLY A 44 -0.83 -10.08 15.86
C GLY A 44 0.37 -10.13 14.91
N VAL A 45 0.17 -10.42 13.63
CA VAL A 45 1.21 -10.40 12.60
C VAL A 45 1.21 -9.04 11.89
N LYS A 46 2.37 -8.38 11.84
CA LYS A 46 2.53 -7.16 11.03
C LYS A 46 2.58 -7.53 9.56
N ILE A 47 1.70 -6.92 8.77
CA ILE A 47 1.61 -7.10 7.33
C ILE A 47 1.92 -5.75 6.66
N ARG A 48 2.76 -5.79 5.61
CA ARG A 48 2.93 -4.68 4.68
C ARG A 48 2.14 -4.96 3.41
N VAL A 49 1.32 -4.00 3.01
CA VAL A 49 0.62 -4.01 1.73
C VAL A 49 1.24 -2.95 0.82
N ILE A 50 1.54 -3.31 -0.41
CA ILE A 50 1.96 -2.39 -1.46
C ILE A 50 0.78 -2.13 -2.38
N ILE A 51 0.48 -0.85 -2.59
CA ILE A 51 -0.66 -0.41 -3.41
C ILE A 51 -0.23 0.58 -4.50
N GLU A 52 -0.97 0.59 -5.60
CA GLU A 52 -0.97 1.57 -6.68
C GLU A 52 -2.36 2.21 -6.78
N PRO A 53 -2.61 3.34 -6.08
CA PRO A 53 -3.94 3.94 -5.99
C PRO A 53 -4.52 4.39 -7.34
N ALA A 54 -3.65 4.73 -8.29
CA ALA A 54 -4.01 5.15 -9.63
C ALA A 54 -3.74 4.06 -10.69
N GLY A 55 -3.55 2.81 -10.25
CA GLY A 55 -3.22 1.64 -11.07
C GLY A 55 -4.05 0.43 -10.63
N GLU A 56 -3.38 -0.70 -10.42
CA GLU A 56 -4.04 -1.99 -10.16
C GLU A 56 -4.68 -2.09 -8.75
N GLY A 57 -4.51 -1.10 -7.87
CA GLY A 57 -4.94 -1.20 -6.48
C GLY A 57 -3.91 -1.95 -5.65
N VAL A 58 -4.26 -3.10 -5.07
CA VAL A 58 -3.31 -3.91 -4.28
C VAL A 58 -2.37 -4.68 -5.19
N ILE A 59 -1.06 -4.47 -5.02
CA ILE A 59 -0.01 -5.15 -5.80
C ILE A 59 0.48 -6.41 -5.07
N THR A 60 0.78 -6.29 -3.78
CA THR A 60 1.25 -7.42 -2.97
C THR A 60 1.04 -7.16 -1.49
N ALA A 61 0.97 -8.23 -0.70
CA ALA A 61 0.92 -8.17 0.76
C ALA A 61 1.82 -9.28 1.34
N PHE A 62 2.61 -8.95 2.35
CA PHE A 62 3.54 -9.90 2.98
C PHE A 62 3.83 -9.53 4.43
N PRO A 63 4.15 -10.52 5.29
CA PRO A 63 4.52 -10.27 6.68
C PRO A 63 5.87 -9.56 6.79
N ILE A 64 6.00 -8.70 7.80
CA ILE A 64 7.23 -7.98 8.14
C ILE A 64 7.63 -8.24 9.59
N LYS A 65 8.93 -8.13 9.89
CA LYS A 65 9.47 -8.19 11.26
C LYS A 65 9.32 -6.85 11.98
#